data_AF-A0A8J4QIT2-F1
#
_entry.id   AF-A0A8J4QIT2-F1
#
_cell.length_a   1.000
_cell.length_b   1.000
_cell.length_c   1.000
_cell.angle_alpha   90.00
_cell.angle_beta   90.00
_cell.angle_gamma   90.00
#
_symmetry.space_group_name_H-M   'P 1'
#
loop_
_entity.id
_entity.type
_entity.pdbx_description
1 polymer ?
#
loop_
_entity_poly.entity_id
_entity_poly.type
_entity_poly.pdbx_seq_one_letter_code
_entity_poly.pdbx_strand_id
1 'polypeptide(L)'
;MANVIDQDQQWLLNCLSATLDPNHEVRSFAEASLNQASLQPGFGSALSKVAANRELPLGLRQLAAVLLKQFVKKHWQEGEDSFEHPAVSSDEK
;
A
#
# COMPACT_ATOMS: atom_id res chain seq x y z
N MET A 1 12.86 15.74 14.50
CA MET A 1 11.96 14.80 15.23
C MET A 1 12.22 13.45 14.60
N ALA A 2 12.76 12.49 15.37
CA ALA A 2 13.16 11.19 14.84
C ALA A 2 11.93 10.51 14.22
N ASN A 3 12.05 10.15 12.95
CA ASN A 3 11.02 9.47 12.17
C ASN A 3 10.89 8.06 12.76
N VAL A 4 10.09 7.89 13.83
CA VAL A 4 9.75 6.57 14.36
C VAL A 4 9.00 5.88 13.22
N ILE A 5 9.63 4.89 12.62
CA ILE A 5 8.97 4.03 11.66
C ILE A 5 7.93 3.26 12.47
N ASP A 6 6.67 3.62 12.27
CA ASP A 6 5.54 2.93 12.86
C ASP A 6 5.58 1.44 12.48
N GLN A 7 5.12 0.55 13.37
CA GLN A 7 5.18 -0.91 13.14
C GLN A 7 4.45 -1.30 11.84
N ASP A 8 3.36 -0.62 11.50
CA ASP A 8 2.62 -0.84 10.27
C ASP A 8 3.41 -0.36 9.04
N GLN A 9 4.16 0.74 9.17
CA GLN A 9 5.04 1.23 8.12
C GLN A 9 6.19 0.25 7.87
N GLN A 10 6.80 -0.31 8.93
CA GLN A 10 7.87 -1.30 8.78
C GLN A 10 7.35 -2.58 8.12
N TRP A 11 6.16 -3.05 8.51
CA TRP A 11 5.50 -4.19 7.86
C TRP A 11 5.26 -3.93 6.37
N LEU A 12 4.71 -2.76 6.02
CA LEU A 12 4.44 -2.40 4.64
C LEU A 12 5.72 -2.36 3.80
N LEU A 13 6.81 -1.78 4.32
CA LEU A 13 8.11 -1.74 3.63
C LEU A 13 8.68 -3.14 3.39
N ASN A 14 8.53 -4.05 4.36
CA ASN A 14 8.95 -5.44 4.22
C ASN A 14 8.13 -6.16 3.15
N CYS A 15 6.81 -5.98 3.14
CA CYS A 15 5.94 -6.56 2.10
C CYS A 15 6.27 -6.01 0.71
N LEU A 16 6.42 -4.69 0.56
CA LEU A 16 6.81 -4.08 -0.72
C LEU A 16 8.15 -4.62 -1.21
N SER A 17 9.13 -4.78 -0.32
CA SER A 17 10.43 -5.38 -0.68
C SER A 17 10.30 -6.84 -1.10
N ALA A 18 9.47 -7.63 -0.39
CA ALA A 18 9.24 -9.03 -0.69
C ALA A 18 8.54 -9.28 -2.04
N THR A 19 7.76 -8.31 -2.56
CA THR A 19 7.21 -8.40 -3.94
C THR A 19 8.28 -8.30 -5.03
N LEU A 20 9.50 -7.92 -4.68
CA LEU A 20 10.65 -7.86 -5.60
C LEU A 20 11.62 -9.04 -5.41
N ASP A 21 11.30 -10.00 -4.53
CA ASP A 21 12.16 -11.15 -4.24
C ASP A 21 12.26 -12.12 -5.43
N PRO A 22 13.41 -12.72 -5.75
CA PRO A 22 13.49 -13.71 -6.83
C PRO A 22 12.70 -15.00 -6.55
N ASN A 23 12.42 -15.32 -5.29
CA ASN A 23 11.62 -16.48 -4.90
C ASN A 23 10.13 -16.22 -5.14
N HIS A 24 9.53 -17.05 -5.99
CA HIS A 24 8.11 -16.97 -6.35
C HIS A 24 7.17 -17.08 -5.14
N GLU A 25 7.47 -17.94 -4.17
CA GLU A 25 6.62 -18.14 -2.99
C GLU A 25 6.62 -16.89 -2.10
N VAL A 26 7.79 -16.28 -1.89
CA VAL A 26 7.93 -15.03 -1.12
C VAL A 26 7.15 -13.89 -1.79
N ARG A 27 7.30 -13.75 -3.11
CA ARG A 27 6.55 -12.76 -3.89
C ARG A 27 5.05 -12.95 -3.80
N SER A 28 4.58 -14.16 -4.10
CA SER A 28 3.15 -14.47 -4.11
C SER A 28 2.52 -14.23 -2.74
N PHE A 29 3.21 -14.60 -1.66
CA PHE A 29 2.75 -14.33 -0.31
C PHE A 29 2.67 -12.83 0.01
N ALA A 30 3.67 -12.04 -0.42
CA ALA A 30 3.67 -10.60 -0.23
C ALA A 30 2.55 -9.91 -1.03
N GLU A 31 2.35 -10.31 -2.28
CA GLU A 31 1.26 -9.81 -3.15
C GLU A 31 -0.11 -10.15 -2.54
N ALA A 32 -0.31 -11.37 -2.04
CA ALA A 32 -1.53 -11.76 -1.36
C ALA A 32 -1.76 -10.97 -0.06
N SER A 33 -0.69 -10.73 0.71
CA SER A 33 -0.75 -9.94 1.94
C SER A 33 -1.14 -8.48 1.67
N LEU A 34 -0.59 -7.87 0.61
CA LEU A 34 -0.93 -6.51 0.20
C LEU A 34 -2.38 -6.41 -0.31
N ASN A 35 -2.85 -7.42 -1.05
CA ASN A 35 -4.25 -7.48 -1.48
C ASN A 35 -5.22 -7.63 -0.30
N GLN A 36 -4.87 -8.39 0.74
CA GLN A 36 -5.70 -8.47 1.95
C GLN A 36 -5.67 -7.17 2.75
N ALA A 37 -4.49 -6.54 2.85
CA ALA A 37 -4.32 -5.26 3.52
C ALA A 37 -5.06 -4.11 2.84
N SER A 38 -5.32 -4.19 1.53
CA SER A 38 -6.10 -3.17 0.81
C SER A 38 -7.55 -3.07 1.27
N LEU A 39 -8.05 -4.05 2.01
CA LEU A 39 -9.39 -4.03 2.60
C LEU A 39 -9.40 -3.44 4.01
N GLN A 40 -8.23 -3.14 4.58
CA GLN A 40 -8.09 -2.62 5.94
C GLN A 40 -8.06 -1.08 5.95
N PRO A 41 -8.66 -0.45 6.96
CA PRO A 41 -8.52 0.99 7.16
C PRO A 41 -7.04 1.35 7.39
N GLY A 42 -6.66 2.54 6.94
CA GLY A 42 -5.31 3.09 7.05
C GLY A 42 -4.37 2.68 5.92
N PHE A 43 -4.71 1.68 5.09
CA PHE A 43 -3.82 1.17 4.05
C PHE A 43 -3.44 2.24 3.02
N GLY A 44 -4.42 2.99 2.51
CA GLY A 44 -4.18 4.10 1.56
C GLY A 44 -3.31 5.21 2.18
N SER A 45 -3.52 5.52 3.46
CA SER A 45 -2.68 6.48 4.21
C SER A 45 -1.24 5.99 4.35
N ALA A 46 -1.06 4.71 4.71
CA ALA A 46 0.26 4.09 4.82
C ALA A 46 1.03 4.10 3.49
N LEU A 47 0.37 3.74 2.39
CA LEU A 47 0.94 3.83 1.03
C LEU A 47 1.34 5.27 0.67
N SER A 48 0.50 6.25 1.02
CA SER A 48 0.78 7.67 0.77
C SER A 48 2.01 8.16 1.52
N LYS A 49 2.16 7.78 2.80
CA LYS A 49 3.34 8.09 3.61
C LYS A 49 4.61 7.51 3.01
N VAL A 50 4.58 6.24 2.60
CA VAL A 50 5.72 5.59 1.93
C VAL A 50 6.05 6.27 0.61
N ALA A 51 5.07 6.49 -0.25
CA ALA A 51 5.27 7.13 -1.56
C ALA A 51 5.87 8.55 -1.45
N ALA A 52 5.46 9.31 -0.44
CA ALA A 52 5.94 10.68 -0.20
C ALA A 52 7.30 10.75 0.53
N ASN A 53 7.76 9.67 1.18
CA ASN A 53 8.94 9.69 2.02
C ASN A 53 10.25 9.64 1.21
N ARG A 54 10.88 10.80 1.01
CA ARG A 54 12.12 10.99 0.23
C ARG A 54 13.34 10.26 0.78
N GLU A 55 13.31 9.82 2.03
CA GLU A 55 14.40 9.03 2.65
C GLU A 55 14.40 7.57 2.17
N LEU A 56 13.28 7.10 1.59
CA LEU A 56 13.15 5.73 1.09
C LEU A 56 13.69 5.56 -0.34
N PRO A 57 14.19 4.37 -0.68
CA PRO A 57 14.59 4.02 -2.04
C PRO A 57 13.49 4.33 -3.06
N LEU A 58 13.88 4.89 -4.22
CA LEU A 58 12.93 5.30 -5.26
C LEU A 58 12.01 4.15 -5.71
N GLY A 59 12.56 2.92 -5.84
CA GLY A 59 11.77 1.77 -6.26
C GLY A 59 10.61 1.46 -5.31
N LEU A 60 10.84 1.51 -3.99
CA LEU A 60 9.78 1.29 -2.99
C LEU A 60 8.73 2.39 -3.02
N ARG A 61 9.16 3.66 -3.18
CA ARG A 61 8.24 4.79 -3.34
C ARG A 61 7.37 4.66 -4.58
N GLN A 62 7.96 4.28 -5.70
CA GLN A 62 7.25 4.08 -6.97
C GLN A 62 6.25 2.94 -6.86
N LEU A 63 6.63 1.82 -6.25
CA LEU A 63 5.73 0.70 -6.02
C LEU A 63 4.55 1.09 -5.12
N ALA A 64 4.82 1.79 -4.02
CA ALA A 64 3.78 2.32 -3.14
C ALA A 64 2.83 3.27 -3.88
N ALA A 65 3.35 4.15 -4.74
CA ALA A 65 2.53 5.06 -5.55
C ALA A 65 1.66 4.33 -6.59
N VAL A 66 2.18 3.27 -7.21
CA VAL A 66 1.42 2.42 -8.14
C VAL A 66 0.26 1.74 -7.41
N LEU A 67 0.54 1.13 -6.25
CA LEU A 67 -0.49 0.49 -5.43
C LEU A 67 -1.50 1.50 -4.89
N LEU A 68 -1.06 2.69 -4.50
CA LEU A 68 -1.95 3.77 -4.06
C LEU A 68 -2.92 4.18 -5.17
N LYS A 69 -2.41 4.35 -6.40
CA LYS A 69 -3.27 4.63 -7.57
C LYS A 69 -4.30 3.53 -7.79
N GLN A 70 -3.88 2.26 -7.71
CA GLN A 70 -4.78 1.12 -7.85
C GLN A 70 -5.84 1.09 -6.73
N PHE A 71 -5.43 1.35 -5.50
CA PHE A 71 -6.30 1.43 -4.33
C PHE A 71 -7.35 2.52 -4.50
N VAL A 72 -6.95 3.74 -4.90
CA VAL A 72 -7.89 4.85 -5.18
C VAL A 72 -8.87 4.44 -6.28
N LYS A 73 -8.40 3.85 -7.38
CA LYS A 73 -9.30 3.41 -8.47
C LYS A 73 -10.37 2.40 -7.98
N LYS A 74 -9.99 1.52 -7.06
CA LYS A 74 -10.86 0.44 -6.57
C LYS A 74 -11.76 0.85 -5.41
N HIS A 75 -11.28 1.64 -4.47
CA HIS A 75 -11.96 1.82 -3.18
C HIS A 75 -12.45 3.26 -2.94
N TRP A 76 -12.16 4.22 -3.83
CA TRP A 76 -12.45 5.63 -3.56
C TRP A 76 -13.93 5.97 -3.63
N GLN A 77 -14.65 5.58 -4.68
CA GLN A 77 -16.04 6.01 -4.87
C GLN A 77 -16.90 4.89 -5.44
N GLU A 78 -18.02 4.63 -4.75
CA GLU A 78 -19.05 3.71 -5.23
C GLU A 78 -19.63 4.22 -6.56
N GLY A 79 -19.81 3.31 -7.52
CA GLY A 79 -20.33 3.62 -8.85
C GLY A 79 -19.29 3.78 -9.96
N GLU A 80 -17.99 3.76 -9.63
CA GLU A 80 -16.92 3.60 -10.62
C GLU A 80 -16.90 2.16 -11.17
N ASP A 81 -16.57 1.99 -12.45
CA ASP A 81 -16.57 0.69 -13.15
C ASP A 81 -15.65 -0.35 -12.50
N SER A 82 -14.53 0.10 -11.93
CA SER A 82 -13.54 -0.76 -11.25
C SER A 82 -13.70 -0.77 -9.72
N PHE A 83 -14.84 -0.31 -9.19
CA PHE A 83 -15.05 -0.22 -7.76
C PHE A 83 -15.14 -1.60 -7.08
N GLU A 84 -14.49 -1.75 -5.95
CA GLU A 84 -14.45 -2.92 -5.09
C GLU A 84 -14.71 -2.47 -3.63
N HIS A 85 -15.60 -3.17 -2.91
CA HIS A 85 -15.82 -2.88 -1.50
C HIS A 85 -14.62 -3.33 -0.64
N PRO A 86 -14.36 -2.66 0.51
CA PRO A 86 -15.11 -1.53 1.06
C PRO A 86 -14.74 -0.18 0.41
N ALA A 87 -15.66 0.79 0.50
CA ALA A 87 -15.33 2.17 0.17
C ALA A 87 -14.47 2.78 1.28
N VAL A 88 -13.49 3.60 0.90
CA VAL A 88 -12.66 4.35 1.85
C VAL A 88 -13.52 5.35 2.63
N SER A 89 -13.27 5.46 3.93
CA SER A 89 -13.96 6.41 4.81
C SER A 89 -13.69 7.86 4.38
N SER A 90 -14.59 8.80 4.69
CA SER A 90 -14.40 10.20 4.28
C SER A 90 -13.23 10.90 4.97
N ASP A 91 -12.80 10.40 6.14
CA ASP A 91 -11.66 10.93 6.90
C ASP A 91 -10.31 10.55 6.26
N GLU A 92 -10.28 9.41 5.56
CA GLU A 92 -9.07 8.88 4.91
C GLU A 92 -8.87 9.33 3.47
N LYS A 93 -9.85 10.04 2.90
CA LYS A 93 -9.79 10.64 1.55
C LYS A 93 -9.13 12.02 1.59
#